data_AF-A0A1Q9MS41-F1
#
_entry.id   AF-A0A1Q9MS41-F1
#
_cell.length_a   1.000
_cell.length_b   1.000
_cell.length_c   1.000
_cell.angle_alpha   90.00
_cell.angle_beta   90.00
_cell.angle_gamma   90.00
#
_symmetry.space_group_name_H-M   'P 1'
#
loop_
_entity.id
_entity.type
_entity.pdbx_description
1 polymer ?
#
loop_
_entity_poly.entity_id
_entity_poly.type
_entity_poly.pdbx_seq_one_letter_code
_entity_poly.pdbx_strand_id
1 'polypeptide(L)'
;MDYRDFVVYNLHDSGEISEIEVNADEVQKILDPKEVFMLVRQDMRRIFIWKGSVSPVRKRFISARRATLLQEDIRKSGGRALKIVSVDQGDEPEEFLETFHLESMPVTEVLEDMRYVRNVDRDAEAANPNVAAAPPEGSTAHGTAEEFMEQKKAVPKAPISISAESPAISGEPILFDEEEPAEVEKSELKKIPAKSKPKPPVRKVKPEPEQPITKTSTKPFTPIINKADEEMVLKDVLGNPVPAGAKRINVIIGNKLIGSILQQKSILGKSVESTVWGEFEELPNGCAEILGSVRIYTNQEKGIVVAEDLIQSDLKSKIEIKEDVKIGSEKPDEILVEVSKIPLPKGMKRLNVVLGSLLYGPVTQQKSVLGKSVEKLAWEQISDLPGGCVELQGIIRIFVDAEKGIVKAVDIFEGNVSDIGTSGEQGDESTTTKRRKLPGIPKGDN
;
A
#
# COMPACT_ATOMS: atom_id res chain seq x y z
N MET A 1 15.89 -5.61 -18.37
CA MET A 1 15.60 -4.18 -18.46
C MET A 1 16.94 -3.49 -18.34
N ASP A 2 17.39 -2.85 -19.39
CA ASP A 2 18.61 -2.04 -19.34
C ASP A 2 18.27 -0.78 -18.56
N TYR A 3 18.87 -0.61 -17.39
CA TYR A 3 18.70 0.61 -16.63
C TYR A 3 19.44 1.72 -17.35
N ARG A 4 18.75 2.84 -17.59
CA ARG A 4 19.42 4.06 -18.03
C ARG A 4 20.40 4.45 -16.91
N ASP A 5 21.66 4.69 -17.28
CA ASP A 5 22.70 5.09 -16.31
C ASP A 5 22.36 6.43 -15.64
N PHE A 6 21.57 7.25 -16.32
CA PHE A 6 21.11 8.55 -15.86
C PHE A 6 19.60 8.72 -16.03
N VAL A 7 18.91 9.15 -14.97
CA VAL A 7 17.47 9.47 -14.97
C VAL A 7 17.22 10.67 -14.07
N VAL A 8 16.33 11.58 -14.49
CA VAL A 8 15.88 12.71 -13.67
C VAL A 8 14.40 12.58 -13.36
N TYR A 9 14.03 12.84 -12.11
CA TYR A 9 12.65 12.92 -11.67
C TYR A 9 12.33 14.32 -11.14
N ASN A 10 11.20 14.87 -11.58
CA ASN A 10 10.56 16.00 -10.91
C ASN A 10 9.54 15.48 -9.89
N LEU A 11 9.54 16.08 -8.70
CA LEU A 11 8.58 15.79 -7.66
C LEU A 11 7.40 16.77 -7.72
N HIS A 12 6.17 16.29 -7.65
CA HIS A 12 4.98 17.13 -7.52
C HIS A 12 4.57 17.30 -6.05
N ASP A 13 3.73 18.30 -5.75
CA ASP A 13 3.24 18.57 -4.38
C ASP A 13 2.34 17.44 -3.83
N SER A 14 1.71 16.66 -4.71
CA SER A 14 1.01 15.41 -4.38
C SER A 14 1.94 14.34 -3.83
N GLY A 15 3.24 14.48 -4.06
CA GLY A 15 4.26 13.49 -3.78
C GLY A 15 4.40 12.43 -4.88
N GLU A 16 3.77 12.62 -6.03
CA GLU A 16 4.03 11.85 -7.24
C GLU A 16 5.34 12.32 -7.90
N ILE A 17 6.02 11.40 -8.59
CA ILE A 17 7.26 11.69 -9.32
C ILE A 17 7.00 11.51 -10.81
N SER A 18 7.49 12.44 -11.63
CA SER A 18 7.46 12.35 -13.09
C SER A 18 8.88 12.26 -13.63
N GLU A 19 9.12 11.32 -14.54
CA GLU A 19 10.42 11.18 -15.21
C GLU A 19 10.56 12.26 -16.29
N ILE A 20 11.70 12.94 -16.30
CA ILE A 20 12.05 13.92 -17.33
C ILE A 20 13.17 13.33 -18.18
N GLU A 21 12.92 13.26 -19.49
CA GLU A 21 13.95 12.87 -20.45
C GLU A 21 14.85 14.06 -20.73
N VAL A 22 16.03 14.05 -20.11
CA VAL A 22 17.08 15.07 -20.27
C VAL A 22 18.44 14.40 -20.25
N ASN A 23 19.39 14.94 -21.00
CA ASN A 23 20.78 14.50 -20.95
C ASN A 23 21.49 15.07 -19.72
N ALA A 24 22.56 14.40 -19.26
CA ALA A 24 23.31 14.86 -18.08
C ALA A 24 23.87 16.28 -18.23
N ASP A 25 24.28 16.64 -19.45
CA ASP A 25 24.86 17.97 -19.78
C ASP A 25 23.79 19.07 -19.90
N GLU A 26 22.50 18.70 -19.96
CA GLU A 26 21.39 19.64 -20.13
C GLU A 26 20.60 19.87 -18.84
N VAL A 27 21.05 19.28 -17.73
CA VAL A 27 20.41 19.38 -16.41
C VAL A 27 20.22 20.84 -15.99
N GLN A 28 21.18 21.73 -16.29
CA GLN A 28 21.08 23.14 -15.89
C GLN A 28 19.80 23.82 -16.39
N LYS A 29 19.30 23.42 -17.56
CA LYS A 29 18.13 24.05 -18.19
C LYS A 29 16.82 23.74 -17.46
N ILE A 30 16.79 22.65 -16.68
CA ILE A 30 15.59 22.20 -15.97
C ILE A 30 15.58 22.59 -14.49
N LEU A 31 16.72 23.01 -13.93
CA LEU A 31 16.82 23.39 -12.52
C LEU A 31 16.10 24.72 -12.27
N ASP A 32 14.88 24.63 -11.72
CA ASP A 32 14.07 25.77 -11.29
C ASP A 32 14.18 25.98 -9.76
N PRO A 33 14.51 27.19 -9.26
CA PRO A 33 14.56 27.51 -7.83
C PRO A 33 13.29 27.17 -7.03
N LYS A 34 12.13 27.03 -7.67
CA LYS A 34 10.84 26.70 -7.02
C LYS A 34 10.58 25.20 -6.91
N GLU A 35 11.40 24.39 -7.57
CA GLU A 35 11.17 22.96 -7.72
C GLU A 35 12.22 22.12 -6.97
N VAL A 36 11.97 20.82 -6.90
CA VAL A 36 12.89 19.84 -6.31
C VAL A 36 13.06 18.70 -7.30
N PHE A 37 14.30 18.37 -7.63
CA PHE A 37 14.64 17.34 -8.59
C PHE A 37 15.43 16.21 -7.93
N MET A 38 15.19 14.97 -8.36
CA MET A 38 15.99 13.81 -7.99
C MET A 38 16.75 13.32 -9.22
N LEU A 39 18.07 13.38 -9.17
CA LEU A 39 18.96 12.97 -10.26
C LEU A 39 19.63 11.65 -9.87
N VAL A 40 19.34 10.60 -10.62
CA VAL A 40 19.86 9.25 -10.37
C VAL A 40 20.99 8.97 -11.35
N ARG A 41 22.19 8.73 -10.81
CA ARG A 41 23.38 8.30 -11.55
C ARG A 41 23.78 6.91 -11.04
N GLN A 42 23.44 5.86 -11.78
CA GLN A 42 23.69 4.48 -11.35
C GLN A 42 25.17 4.10 -11.40
N ASP A 43 25.87 4.60 -12.39
CA ASP A 43 27.31 4.43 -12.59
C ASP A 43 28.13 5.03 -11.44
N MET A 44 27.74 6.19 -10.92
CA MET A 44 28.33 6.82 -9.72
C MET A 44 27.77 6.28 -8.41
N ARG A 45 26.74 5.43 -8.49
CA ARG A 45 25.98 4.92 -7.35
C ARG A 45 25.42 6.04 -6.47
N ARG A 46 24.83 7.08 -7.06
CA ARG A 46 24.31 8.24 -6.31
C ARG A 46 22.90 8.64 -6.73
N ILE A 47 22.15 9.14 -5.76
CA ILE A 47 20.91 9.87 -5.97
C ILE A 47 21.16 11.27 -5.40
N PHE A 48 21.21 12.28 -6.27
CA PHE A 48 21.28 13.68 -5.86
C PHE A 48 19.86 14.22 -5.73
N ILE A 49 19.55 14.85 -4.59
CA ILE A 49 18.30 15.58 -4.37
C ILE A 49 18.66 17.05 -4.45
N TRP A 50 18.41 17.68 -5.59
CA TRP A 50 18.63 19.11 -5.77
C TRP A 50 17.40 19.89 -5.30
N LYS A 51 17.62 20.85 -4.41
CA LYS A 51 16.57 21.63 -3.74
C LYS A 51 16.71 23.10 -4.14
N GLY A 52 15.75 23.62 -4.90
CA GLY A 52 15.72 25.03 -5.23
C GLY A 52 15.53 25.92 -4.00
N SER A 53 16.07 27.13 -4.01
CA SER A 53 16.06 28.04 -2.85
C SER A 53 14.64 28.44 -2.43
N VAL A 54 13.72 28.51 -3.39
CA VAL A 54 12.32 28.91 -3.23
C VAL A 54 11.37 27.68 -3.15
N SER A 55 11.91 26.46 -3.22
CA SER A 55 11.06 25.26 -3.24
C SER A 55 10.31 25.05 -1.91
N PRO A 56 9.03 24.63 -1.92
CA PRO A 56 8.26 24.40 -0.69
C PRO A 56 8.90 23.39 0.26
N VAL A 57 8.90 23.68 1.57
CA VAL A 57 9.46 22.81 2.63
C VAL A 57 8.89 21.39 2.57
N ARG A 58 7.56 21.28 2.41
CA ARG A 58 6.87 19.98 2.26
C ARG A 58 7.43 19.16 1.11
N LYS A 59 7.72 19.79 -0.03
CA LYS A 59 8.26 19.16 -1.23
C LYS A 59 9.68 18.62 -0.97
N ARG A 60 10.52 19.39 -0.28
CA ARG A 60 11.86 18.94 0.17
C ARG A 60 11.76 17.69 1.06
N PHE A 61 10.85 17.65 2.03
CA PHE A 61 10.67 16.47 2.89
C PHE A 61 10.18 15.24 2.12
N ILE A 62 9.22 15.41 1.22
CA ILE A 62 8.70 14.30 0.42
C ILE A 62 9.80 13.74 -0.49
N SER A 63 10.67 14.60 -1.05
CA SER A 63 11.78 14.17 -1.91
C SER A 63 12.75 13.21 -1.21
N ALA A 64 13.11 13.49 0.05
CA ALA A 64 13.98 12.62 0.83
C ALA A 64 13.35 11.23 1.04
N ARG A 65 12.05 11.18 1.34
CA ARG A 65 11.31 9.92 1.50
C ARG A 65 11.23 9.15 0.18
N ARG A 66 10.95 9.85 -0.92
CA ARG A 66 10.87 9.25 -2.26
C ARG A 66 12.23 8.71 -2.72
N ALA A 67 13.32 9.41 -2.45
CA ALA A 67 14.66 8.94 -2.77
C ALA A 67 15.00 7.62 -2.06
N THR A 68 14.60 7.44 -0.79
CA THR A 68 14.77 6.16 -0.07
C THR A 68 13.99 5.03 -0.72
N LEU A 69 12.74 5.28 -1.12
CA LEU A 69 11.93 4.27 -1.83
C LEU A 69 12.55 3.90 -3.18
N LEU A 70 13.03 4.90 -3.93
CA LEU A 70 13.68 4.69 -5.22
C LEU A 70 14.98 3.89 -5.08
N GLN A 71 15.78 4.17 -4.04
CA GLN A 71 16.98 3.40 -3.71
C GLN A 71 16.64 1.93 -3.41
N GLU A 72 15.57 1.66 -2.66
CA GLU A 72 15.10 0.30 -2.39
C GLU A 72 14.62 -0.43 -3.64
N ASP A 73 13.87 0.25 -4.50
CA ASP A 73 13.32 -0.33 -5.73
C ASP A 73 14.43 -0.70 -6.72
N ILE A 74 15.45 0.15 -6.84
CA ILE A 74 16.65 -0.14 -7.62
C ILE A 74 17.39 -1.35 -7.04
N ARG A 75 17.54 -1.43 -5.71
CA ARG A 75 18.18 -2.58 -5.03
C ARG A 75 17.41 -3.88 -5.25
N LYS A 76 16.07 -3.87 -5.09
CA LYS A 76 15.21 -5.05 -5.29
C LYS A 76 15.28 -5.59 -6.71
N SER A 77 15.50 -4.70 -7.67
CA SER A 77 15.61 -5.07 -9.08
C SER A 77 16.99 -5.57 -9.49
N GLY A 78 17.90 -5.80 -8.53
CA GLY A 78 19.27 -6.26 -8.77
C GLY A 78 20.27 -5.12 -8.99
N GLY A 79 19.84 -3.87 -8.87
CA GLY A 79 20.72 -2.71 -8.91
C GLY A 79 21.61 -2.58 -7.68
N ARG A 80 22.69 -1.81 -7.81
CA ARG A 80 23.63 -1.55 -6.73
C ARG A 80 23.05 -0.57 -5.73
N ALA A 81 23.48 -0.65 -4.47
CA ALA A 81 23.10 0.33 -3.45
C ALA A 81 23.61 1.74 -3.85
N LEU A 82 22.70 2.70 -3.95
CA LEU A 82 23.01 4.10 -4.27
C LEU A 82 23.14 4.93 -2.98
N LYS A 83 24.02 5.92 -2.93
CA LYS A 83 24.11 6.88 -1.83
C LYS A 83 23.24 8.10 -2.12
N ILE A 84 22.38 8.49 -1.18
CA ILE A 84 21.57 9.71 -1.30
C ILE A 84 22.41 10.91 -0.86
N VAL A 85 22.43 11.96 -1.66
CA VAL A 85 23.14 13.22 -1.41
C VAL A 85 22.15 14.37 -1.56
N SER A 86 22.02 15.19 -0.52
CA SER A 86 21.21 16.41 -0.57
C SER A 86 22.06 17.55 -1.12
N VAL A 87 21.51 18.31 -2.06
CA VAL A 87 22.17 19.44 -2.71
C VAL A 87 21.24 20.65 -2.62
N ASP A 88 21.67 21.71 -1.96
CA ASP A 88 20.91 22.96 -1.87
C ASP A 88 21.41 23.95 -2.94
N GLN A 89 20.50 24.69 -3.55
CA GLN A 89 20.87 25.72 -4.53
C GLN A 89 21.82 26.75 -3.91
N GLY A 90 22.94 27.01 -4.58
CA GLY A 90 24.01 27.90 -4.12
C GLY A 90 24.98 27.30 -3.09
N ASP A 91 24.72 26.08 -2.61
CA ASP A 91 25.64 25.29 -1.78
C ASP A 91 25.88 23.92 -2.45
N GLU A 92 26.07 23.94 -3.78
CA GLU A 92 26.28 22.72 -4.53
C GLU A 92 27.69 22.16 -4.29
N PRO A 93 27.82 20.87 -3.92
CA PRO A 93 29.13 20.27 -3.73
C PRO A 93 29.87 20.19 -5.08
N GLU A 94 31.20 20.37 -5.06
CA GLU A 94 32.04 20.31 -6.25
C GLU A 94 31.82 19.02 -7.06
N GLU A 95 31.65 17.88 -6.37
CA GLU A 95 31.32 16.59 -7.00
C GLU A 95 30.05 16.69 -7.86
N PHE A 96 29.01 17.41 -7.42
CA PHE A 96 27.78 17.58 -8.18
C PHE A 96 28.00 18.47 -9.41
N LEU A 97 28.71 19.58 -9.25
CA LEU A 97 29.00 20.52 -10.35
C LEU A 97 29.83 19.85 -11.45
N GLU A 98 30.88 19.12 -11.08
CA GLU A 98 31.72 18.37 -12.03
C GLU A 98 30.94 17.26 -12.74
N THR A 99 30.08 16.54 -12.00
CA THR A 99 29.32 15.40 -12.52
C THR A 99 28.35 15.77 -13.65
N PHE A 100 27.77 16.97 -13.57
CA PHE A 100 26.75 17.45 -14.50
C PHE A 100 27.26 18.62 -15.37
N HIS A 101 28.56 18.92 -15.29
CA HIS A 101 29.19 20.05 -15.99
C HIS A 101 28.45 21.38 -15.78
N LEU A 102 28.05 21.64 -14.53
CA LEU A 102 27.26 22.80 -14.14
C LEU A 102 28.12 23.89 -13.52
N GLU A 103 27.65 25.12 -13.64
CA GLU A 103 28.12 26.24 -12.83
C GLU A 103 27.19 26.40 -11.62
N SER A 104 27.76 26.78 -10.46
CA SER A 104 26.97 27.01 -9.24
C SER A 104 25.92 28.10 -9.48
N MET A 105 24.69 27.85 -9.03
CA MET A 105 23.58 28.77 -9.24
C MET A 105 23.48 29.75 -8.08
N PRO A 106 23.68 31.06 -8.30
CA PRO A 106 23.56 32.03 -7.22
C PRO A 106 22.11 32.09 -6.70
N VAL A 107 21.96 32.22 -5.38
CA VAL A 107 20.66 32.38 -4.74
C VAL A 107 20.25 33.85 -4.80
N THR A 108 19.38 34.21 -5.74
CA THR A 108 18.82 35.57 -5.84
C THR A 108 17.75 35.86 -4.80
N GLU A 109 16.94 34.86 -4.47
CA GLU A 109 15.83 34.98 -3.54
C GLU A 109 15.90 33.81 -2.54
N VAL A 110 16.21 34.15 -1.29
CA VAL A 110 16.04 33.26 -0.15
C VAL A 110 14.61 33.49 0.32
N LEU A 111 13.76 32.47 0.24
CA LEU A 111 12.50 32.50 0.99
C LEU A 111 12.89 32.79 2.44
N GLU A 112 12.31 33.86 3.02
CA GLU A 112 12.35 34.03 4.48
C GLU A 112 11.93 32.68 5.04
N ASP A 113 12.89 32.00 5.66
CA ASP A 113 12.73 30.64 6.13
C ASP A 113 11.48 30.68 6.98
N MET A 114 10.37 30.16 6.44
CA MET A 114 9.07 30.13 7.10
C MET A 114 9.30 29.14 8.21
N ARG A 115 9.91 29.63 9.30
CA ARG A 115 10.24 28.88 10.49
C ARG A 115 8.97 28.14 10.75
N TYR A 116 9.05 26.82 10.66
CA TYR A 116 7.92 26.00 11.02
C TYR A 116 7.70 26.31 12.49
N VAL A 117 6.77 27.23 12.77
CA VAL A 117 6.38 27.58 14.11
C VAL A 117 5.83 26.26 14.62
N ARG A 118 6.63 25.56 15.43
CA ARG A 118 6.19 24.29 15.95
C ARG A 118 4.90 24.57 16.69
N ASN A 119 3.98 23.62 16.72
CA ASN A 119 2.73 23.82 17.44
C ASN A 119 2.99 24.32 18.89
N VAL A 120 4.08 23.87 19.51
CA VAL A 120 4.54 24.34 20.83
C VAL A 120 4.92 25.83 20.89
N ASP A 121 5.53 26.37 19.84
CA ASP A 121 5.93 27.78 19.78
C ASP A 121 4.72 28.66 19.49
N ARG A 122 3.79 28.18 18.64
CA ARG A 122 2.51 28.84 18.37
C ARG A 122 1.62 28.92 19.61
N ASP A 123 1.63 27.86 20.42
CA ASP A 123 0.88 27.81 21.68
C ASP A 123 1.53 28.71 22.74
N ALA A 124 2.87 28.84 22.74
CA ALA A 124 3.60 29.78 23.60
C ALA A 124 3.35 31.25 23.21
N GLU A 125 3.32 31.57 21.92
CA GLU A 125 2.97 32.88 21.39
C GLU A 125 1.50 33.24 21.69
N ALA A 126 0.60 32.27 21.61
CA ALA A 126 -0.81 32.45 21.97
C ALA A 126 -1.03 32.64 23.48
N ALA A 127 -0.15 32.08 24.32
CA ALA A 127 -0.22 32.21 25.78
C ALA A 127 0.31 33.57 26.30
N ASN A 128 1.18 34.25 25.55
CA ASN A 128 1.78 35.54 25.94
C ASN A 128 1.81 36.54 24.77
N PRO A 129 0.68 37.20 24.45
CA PRO A 129 0.60 38.17 23.35
C PRO A 129 1.45 39.45 23.54
N ASN A 130 2.08 39.63 24.72
CA ASN A 130 2.84 40.84 25.08
C ASN A 130 4.36 40.74 24.87
N VAL A 131 4.87 39.63 24.30
CA VAL A 131 6.32 39.45 24.05
C VAL A 131 6.70 39.75 22.59
N ALA A 132 5.72 39.99 21.71
CA ALA A 132 5.92 40.13 20.26
C ALA A 132 6.45 41.49 19.76
N ALA A 133 7.19 42.26 20.58
CA ALA A 133 7.71 43.58 20.16
C ALA A 133 9.19 43.85 20.48
N ALA A 134 9.95 42.88 20.99
CA ALA A 134 11.40 43.01 21.09
C ALA A 134 12.06 41.97 20.18
N PRO A 135 12.78 42.37 19.11
CA PRO A 135 13.67 41.44 18.42
C PRO A 135 14.67 40.90 19.46
N PRO A 136 14.99 39.59 19.44
CA PRO A 136 16.03 39.05 20.31
C PRO A 136 17.36 39.68 19.90
N GLU A 137 17.80 40.70 20.63
CA GLU A 137 19.19 41.13 20.62
C GLU A 137 20.05 39.96 21.11
N GLY A 138 20.70 39.25 20.20
CA GLY A 138 21.70 38.24 20.56
C GLY A 138 21.69 36.90 19.81
N SER A 139 21.10 36.79 18.61
CA SER A 139 21.37 35.65 17.72
C SER A 139 22.15 36.10 16.49
N THR A 140 23.44 36.39 16.67
CA THR A 140 24.41 36.49 15.58
C THR A 140 24.85 35.09 15.17
N ALA A 141 24.01 34.40 14.39
CA ALA A 141 24.38 33.19 13.65
C ALA A 141 24.63 33.48 12.16
N HIS A 142 25.01 34.72 11.84
CA HIS A 142 25.60 35.10 10.56
C HIS A 142 26.89 35.88 10.84
N GLY A 143 27.96 35.13 11.15
CA GLY A 143 29.30 35.64 10.94
C GLY A 143 29.60 35.56 9.45
N THR A 144 29.85 36.71 8.83
CA THR A 144 30.44 36.83 7.49
C THR A 144 31.74 36.02 7.44
N ALA A 145 31.93 35.26 6.36
CA ALA A 145 33.05 34.34 6.17
C ALA A 145 34.46 35.01 6.08
N GLU A 146 34.57 36.33 6.30
CA GLU A 146 35.84 37.05 6.29
C GLU A 146 36.49 37.23 7.67
N GLU A 147 35.79 36.96 8.79
CA GLU A 147 36.34 37.19 10.14
C GLU A 147 37.04 35.99 10.79
N PHE A 148 37.06 34.81 10.13
CA PHE A 148 37.68 33.59 10.70
C PHE A 148 39.15 33.35 10.30
N MET A 149 39.78 34.28 9.58
CA MET A 149 41.17 34.14 9.11
C MET A 149 42.23 34.69 10.09
N GLU A 150 41.88 35.39 11.17
CA GLU A 150 42.88 36.22 11.87
C GLU A 150 43.24 35.83 13.31
N GLN A 151 42.95 34.60 13.75
CA GLN A 151 43.48 34.10 15.04
C GLN A 151 43.99 32.66 14.96
N LYS A 152 45.19 32.49 14.37
CA LYS A 152 46.12 31.40 14.72
C LYS A 152 47.52 31.96 14.93
N LYS A 153 47.83 32.34 16.17
CA LYS A 153 49.20 32.49 16.65
C LYS A 153 49.37 31.78 18.00
N ALA A 154 50.51 31.10 18.12
CA ALA A 154 51.10 30.44 19.28
C ALA A 154 50.64 29.00 19.61
N VAL A 155 51.42 28.05 19.09
CA VAL A 155 51.59 26.68 19.59
C VAL A 155 52.73 26.68 20.64
N PRO A 156 52.63 25.92 21.73
CA PRO A 156 53.79 25.27 22.32
C PRO A 156 53.72 23.74 22.11
N LYS A 157 54.82 23.21 21.58
CA LYS A 157 55.10 21.79 21.35
C LYS A 157 55.22 21.03 22.67
N ALA A 158 54.58 19.87 22.76
CA ALA A 158 55.03 18.76 23.61
C ALA A 158 54.99 17.45 22.78
N PRO A 159 55.99 16.56 22.90
CA PRO A 159 56.15 15.41 22.02
C PRO A 159 55.34 14.21 22.50
N ILE A 160 54.56 13.61 21.60
CA ILE A 160 53.93 12.29 21.80
C ILE A 160 54.63 11.31 20.87
N SER A 161 55.29 10.33 21.46
CA SER A 161 55.93 9.18 20.81
C SER A 161 54.88 8.22 20.28
N ILE A 162 54.90 7.94 18.99
CA ILE A 162 54.10 6.90 18.34
C ILE A 162 54.98 5.66 18.21
N SER A 163 54.67 4.63 18.99
CA SER A 163 55.17 3.27 18.77
C SER A 163 54.16 2.53 17.92
N ALA A 164 54.60 2.07 16.76
CA ALA A 164 53.86 1.25 15.82
C ALA A 164 53.84 -0.21 16.29
N GLU A 165 52.67 -0.83 16.33
CA GLU A 165 52.54 -2.28 16.34
C GLU A 165 51.28 -2.67 15.56
N SER A 166 51.49 -3.25 14.39
CA SER A 166 50.47 -3.88 13.56
C SER A 166 50.45 -5.38 13.86
N PRO A 167 49.29 -6.03 14.04
CA PRO A 167 49.22 -7.47 13.92
C PRO A 167 48.80 -7.84 12.50
N ALA A 168 49.69 -8.60 11.84
CA ALA A 168 49.41 -9.34 10.64
C ALA A 168 48.36 -10.42 10.90
N ILE A 169 47.29 -10.46 10.11
CA ILE A 169 46.37 -11.59 10.03
C ILE A 169 46.57 -12.23 8.67
N SER A 170 47.33 -13.33 8.67
CA SER A 170 47.45 -14.27 7.56
C SER A 170 46.25 -15.22 7.61
N GLY A 171 45.29 -15.04 6.69
CA GLY A 171 44.25 -16.02 6.42
C GLY A 171 44.58 -16.77 5.14
N GLU A 172 44.87 -18.06 5.27
CA GLU A 172 44.97 -19.00 4.15
C GLU A 172 43.61 -19.15 3.43
N PRO A 173 43.59 -19.36 2.10
CA PRO A 173 42.35 -19.64 1.38
C PRO A 173 41.91 -21.09 1.61
N ILE A 174 40.69 -21.25 2.13
CA ILE A 174 39.98 -22.53 2.20
C ILE A 174 39.57 -22.92 0.77
N LEU A 175 40.19 -24.00 0.28
CA LEU A 175 39.86 -24.73 -0.94
C LEU A 175 38.51 -25.43 -0.72
N PHE A 176 37.49 -25.07 -1.49
CA PHE A 176 36.23 -25.83 -1.55
C PHE A 176 36.35 -26.85 -2.67
N ASP A 177 36.39 -28.13 -2.31
CA ASP A 177 36.25 -29.25 -3.23
C ASP A 177 34.82 -29.29 -3.79
N GLU A 178 34.72 -29.30 -5.12
CA GLU A 178 33.52 -29.60 -5.87
C GLU A 178 33.23 -31.11 -5.77
N GLU A 179 32.29 -31.50 -4.92
CA GLU A 179 31.68 -32.83 -5.00
C GLU A 179 30.44 -32.80 -5.92
N GLU A 180 30.61 -33.37 -7.12
CA GLU A 180 29.51 -33.84 -7.96
C GLU A 180 28.72 -34.96 -7.25
N PRO A 181 27.37 -34.90 -7.21
CA PRO A 181 26.59 -36.10 -6.98
C PRO A 181 26.12 -36.71 -8.30
N ALA A 182 26.79 -37.82 -8.60
CA ALA A 182 26.38 -39.03 -9.30
C ALA A 182 24.95 -39.11 -9.88
N GLU A 183 24.92 -39.52 -11.15
CA GLU A 183 23.79 -40.12 -11.86
C GLU A 183 23.17 -41.27 -11.07
N VAL A 184 21.88 -41.19 -10.78
CA VAL A 184 21.11 -42.32 -10.23
C VAL A 184 20.39 -43.06 -11.35
N GLU A 185 20.76 -44.33 -11.46
CA GLU A 185 20.27 -45.37 -12.35
C GLU A 185 18.75 -45.49 -12.42
N LYS A 186 18.29 -45.75 -13.65
CA LYS A 186 16.95 -46.27 -13.97
C LYS A 186 16.82 -47.72 -13.48
N SER A 187 16.14 -47.93 -12.36
CA SER A 187 15.73 -49.28 -11.95
C SER A 187 14.42 -49.71 -12.63
N GLU A 188 14.50 -50.80 -13.37
CA GLU A 188 13.40 -51.50 -14.05
C GLU A 188 12.29 -51.96 -13.08
N LEU A 189 11.04 -51.60 -13.38
CA LEU A 189 9.86 -52.17 -12.73
C LEU A 189 9.47 -53.50 -13.40
N LYS A 190 9.60 -54.59 -12.63
CA LYS A 190 9.14 -55.93 -12.95
C LYS A 190 7.61 -55.97 -13.15
N LYS A 191 7.19 -56.51 -14.29
CA LYS A 191 5.80 -56.86 -14.61
C LYS A 191 5.29 -57.94 -13.66
N ILE A 192 4.18 -57.66 -12.97
CA ILE A 192 3.38 -58.65 -12.24
C ILE A 192 2.19 -59.06 -13.14
N PRO A 193 1.89 -60.36 -13.32
CA PRO A 193 0.78 -60.81 -14.15
C PRO A 193 -0.57 -60.55 -13.48
N ALA A 194 -1.48 -59.94 -14.25
CA ALA A 194 -2.84 -59.64 -13.87
C ALA A 194 -3.69 -60.93 -13.73
N LYS A 195 -4.27 -61.16 -12.54
CA LYS A 195 -5.41 -62.06 -12.37
C LYS A 195 -6.70 -61.25 -12.49
N SER A 196 -7.40 -61.44 -13.59
CA SER A 196 -8.73 -60.88 -13.88
C SER A 196 -9.80 -61.45 -12.95
N LYS A 197 -10.43 -60.60 -12.14
CA LYS A 197 -11.71 -60.90 -11.50
C LYS A 197 -12.87 -60.50 -12.44
N PRO A 198 -13.96 -61.27 -12.52
CA PRO A 198 -15.10 -60.95 -13.38
C PRO A 198 -15.85 -59.71 -12.86
N LYS A 199 -16.19 -58.81 -13.79
CA LYS A 199 -17.01 -57.61 -13.54
C LYS A 199 -18.43 -58.03 -13.11
N PRO A 200 -19.03 -57.41 -12.09
CA PRO A 200 -20.45 -57.56 -11.81
C PRO A 200 -21.29 -56.88 -12.91
N PRO A 201 -22.52 -57.36 -13.16
CA PRO A 201 -23.38 -56.84 -14.21
C PRO A 201 -23.77 -55.39 -13.95
N VAL A 202 -23.50 -54.53 -14.93
CA VAL A 202 -23.90 -53.12 -14.96
C VAL A 202 -25.43 -53.06 -14.99
N ARG A 203 -26.04 -52.67 -13.85
CA ARG A 203 -27.45 -52.28 -13.80
C ARG A 203 -27.62 -51.00 -14.61
N LYS A 204 -28.40 -51.07 -15.70
CA LYS A 204 -28.87 -49.90 -16.44
C LYS A 204 -29.73 -49.05 -15.50
N VAL A 205 -29.14 -47.99 -14.94
CA VAL A 205 -29.89 -46.95 -14.23
C VAL A 205 -30.56 -46.10 -15.30
N LYS A 206 -31.90 -46.09 -15.27
CA LYS A 206 -32.75 -45.25 -16.11
C LYS A 206 -32.41 -43.79 -15.78
N PRO A 207 -32.09 -42.93 -16.77
CA PRO A 207 -31.84 -41.52 -16.51
C PRO A 207 -33.11 -40.92 -15.89
N GLU A 208 -32.97 -40.40 -14.68
CA GLU A 208 -33.99 -39.65 -13.98
C GLU A 208 -34.24 -38.36 -14.78
N PRO A 209 -35.48 -38.04 -15.16
CA PRO A 209 -35.75 -36.86 -15.96
C PRO A 209 -35.36 -35.61 -15.17
N GLU A 210 -34.42 -34.84 -15.70
CA GLU A 210 -34.06 -33.51 -15.19
C GLU A 210 -35.33 -32.68 -15.07
N GLN A 211 -35.73 -32.39 -13.84
CA GLN A 211 -36.89 -31.55 -13.59
C GLN A 211 -36.60 -30.14 -14.14
N PRO A 212 -37.54 -29.54 -14.89
CA PRO A 212 -37.35 -28.22 -15.46
C PRO A 212 -37.16 -27.20 -14.33
N ILE A 213 -35.98 -26.59 -14.30
CA ILE A 213 -35.67 -25.47 -13.39
C ILE A 213 -36.63 -24.34 -13.75
N THR A 214 -37.60 -24.11 -12.88
CA THR A 214 -38.58 -23.02 -13.00
C THR A 214 -37.83 -21.69 -12.89
N LYS A 215 -37.79 -20.95 -14.01
CA LYS A 215 -37.24 -19.58 -14.07
C LYS A 215 -38.15 -18.65 -13.28
N THR A 216 -37.89 -18.49 -11.99
CA THR A 216 -38.51 -17.45 -11.18
C THR A 216 -37.99 -16.09 -11.65
N SER A 217 -38.91 -15.20 -12.01
CA SER A 217 -38.61 -13.81 -12.35
C SER A 217 -38.10 -13.08 -11.11
N THR A 218 -36.79 -12.96 -10.98
CA THR A 218 -36.12 -12.23 -9.91
C THR A 218 -36.14 -10.75 -10.23
N LYS A 219 -36.93 -9.98 -9.47
CA LYS A 219 -36.79 -8.52 -9.41
C LYS A 219 -35.35 -8.16 -8.99
N PRO A 220 -34.77 -7.08 -9.53
CA PRO A 220 -33.45 -6.62 -9.12
C PRO A 220 -33.41 -6.40 -7.60
N PHE A 221 -32.47 -7.08 -6.94
CA PHE A 221 -32.33 -7.08 -5.49
C PHE A 221 -31.33 -6.00 -5.10
N THR A 222 -31.82 -4.77 -4.92
CA THR A 222 -31.07 -3.74 -4.20
C THR A 222 -31.64 -3.68 -2.79
N PRO A 223 -30.92 -4.15 -1.75
CA PRO A 223 -31.34 -3.95 -0.38
C PRO A 223 -31.35 -2.44 -0.10
N ILE A 224 -32.55 -1.85 -0.07
CA ILE A 224 -32.74 -0.44 0.27
C ILE A 224 -32.63 -0.35 1.80
N ILE A 225 -31.50 0.13 2.29
CA ILE A 225 -31.38 0.56 3.68
C ILE A 225 -32.05 1.93 3.77
N ASN A 226 -32.93 2.13 4.75
CA ASN A 226 -33.56 3.44 4.93
C ASN A 226 -32.54 4.44 5.47
N LYS A 227 -32.64 5.72 5.10
CA LYS A 227 -31.71 6.77 5.53
C LYS A 227 -31.51 6.85 7.05
N ALA A 228 -32.55 6.61 7.84
CA ALA A 228 -32.46 6.56 9.31
C ALA A 228 -31.60 5.38 9.81
N ASP A 229 -31.70 4.23 9.14
CA ASP A 229 -30.88 3.06 9.45
C ASP A 229 -29.42 3.31 9.01
N GLU A 230 -29.19 4.02 7.91
CA GLU A 230 -27.84 4.40 7.45
C GLU A 230 -27.13 5.29 8.49
N GLU A 231 -27.80 6.32 9.00
CA GLU A 231 -27.23 7.22 10.03
C GLU A 231 -26.95 6.49 11.35
N MET A 232 -27.82 5.56 11.74
CA MET A 232 -27.62 4.72 12.90
C MET A 232 -26.43 3.79 12.72
N VAL A 233 -26.34 3.08 11.58
CA VAL A 233 -25.21 2.20 11.25
C VAL A 233 -23.91 3.00 11.20
N LEU A 234 -23.90 4.19 10.59
CA LEU A 234 -22.71 5.04 10.54
C LEU A 234 -22.26 5.44 11.95
N LYS A 235 -23.20 5.85 12.82
CA LYS A 235 -22.90 6.19 14.21
C LYS A 235 -22.32 5.00 14.97
N ASP A 236 -22.87 3.81 14.78
CA ASP A 236 -22.38 2.57 15.39
C ASP A 236 -20.97 2.24 14.91
N VAL A 237 -20.71 2.29 13.59
CA VAL A 237 -19.38 2.07 13.00
C VAL A 237 -18.37 3.08 13.54
N LEU A 238 -18.72 4.37 13.55
CA LEU A 238 -17.83 5.44 14.03
C LEU A 238 -17.56 5.38 15.53
N GLY A 239 -18.49 4.82 16.32
CA GLY A 239 -18.31 4.58 17.75
C GLY A 239 -17.34 3.45 18.07
N ASN A 240 -17.03 2.56 17.11
CA ASN A 240 -16.06 1.49 17.32
C ASN A 240 -14.62 2.02 17.24
N PRO A 241 -13.73 1.62 18.17
CA PRO A 241 -12.35 2.07 18.16
C PRO A 241 -11.65 1.61 16.89
N VAL A 242 -10.86 2.52 16.33
CA VAL A 242 -9.95 2.23 15.21
C VAL A 242 -8.79 1.40 15.74
N PRO A 243 -8.33 0.35 15.03
CA PRO A 243 -7.14 -0.40 15.42
C PRO A 243 -5.93 0.51 15.70
N ALA A 244 -5.09 0.13 16.66
CA ALA A 244 -3.93 0.92 17.04
C ALA A 244 -3.00 1.15 15.83
N GLY A 245 -2.61 2.42 15.60
CA GLY A 245 -1.76 2.80 14.46
C GLY A 245 -2.49 2.87 13.11
N ALA A 246 -3.80 2.62 13.06
CA ALA A 246 -4.60 2.74 11.86
C ALA A 246 -5.45 4.03 11.86
N LYS A 247 -5.84 4.48 10.66
CA LYS A 247 -6.75 5.60 10.42
C LYS A 247 -7.91 5.11 9.56
N ARG A 248 -9.14 5.41 9.96
CA ARG A 248 -10.32 5.10 9.15
C ARG A 248 -10.32 5.97 7.88
N ILE A 249 -10.44 5.35 6.70
CA ILE A 249 -10.49 6.06 5.41
C ILE A 249 -11.95 6.21 4.98
N ASN A 250 -12.60 5.07 4.76
CA ASN A 250 -13.92 4.97 4.13
C ASN A 250 -14.79 3.97 4.89
N VAL A 251 -16.09 4.23 4.89
CA VAL A 251 -17.12 3.30 5.35
C VAL A 251 -18.09 3.09 4.20
N ILE A 252 -18.39 1.84 3.88
CA ILE A 252 -19.41 1.47 2.91
C ILE A 252 -20.65 1.03 3.68
N ILE A 253 -21.80 1.64 3.41
CA ILE A 253 -23.09 1.28 4.02
C ILE A 253 -24.09 1.05 2.89
N GLY A 254 -24.57 -0.19 2.76
CA GLY A 254 -25.42 -0.59 1.65
C GLY A 254 -24.68 -0.45 0.31
N ASN A 255 -25.06 0.54 -0.48
CA ASN A 255 -24.48 0.84 -1.79
C ASN A 255 -23.74 2.20 -1.84
N LYS A 256 -23.57 2.84 -0.68
CA LYS A 256 -22.98 4.17 -0.54
C LYS A 256 -21.58 4.09 0.02
N LEU A 257 -20.67 4.86 -0.58
CA LEU A 257 -19.33 5.09 -0.07
C LEU A 257 -19.31 6.39 0.74
N ILE A 258 -18.96 6.30 2.01
CA ILE A 258 -18.89 7.43 2.94
C ILE A 258 -17.43 7.66 3.30
N GLY A 259 -16.94 8.87 3.07
CA GLY A 259 -15.56 9.27 3.35
C GLY A 259 -15.47 10.37 4.40
N SER A 260 -14.28 10.51 4.98
CA SER A 260 -13.95 11.66 5.81
C SER A 260 -13.69 12.89 4.93
N ILE A 261 -14.50 13.94 5.07
CA ILE A 261 -14.33 15.24 4.41
C ILE A 261 -13.73 16.21 5.43
N LEU A 262 -12.56 16.77 5.11
CA LEU A 262 -11.92 17.79 5.93
C LEU A 262 -12.62 19.13 5.70
N GLN A 263 -13.39 19.60 6.68
CA GLN A 263 -14.02 20.91 6.65
C GLN A 263 -13.21 21.90 7.48
N GLN A 264 -12.61 22.88 6.80
CA GLN A 264 -11.95 24.01 7.43
C GLN A 264 -12.98 25.12 7.71
N LYS A 265 -13.28 25.38 8.98
CA LYS A 265 -14.22 26.43 9.40
C LYS A 265 -13.46 27.55 10.10
N SER A 266 -13.74 28.80 9.71
CA SER A 266 -13.24 29.97 10.42
C SER A 266 -14.17 30.28 11.59
N ILE A 267 -13.70 30.09 12.82
CA ILE A 267 -14.42 30.44 14.03
C ILE A 267 -13.59 31.51 14.74
N LEU A 268 -14.14 32.73 14.83
CA LEU A 268 -13.47 33.89 15.46
C LEU A 268 -12.11 34.23 14.85
N GLY A 269 -11.97 34.11 13.52
CA GLY A 269 -10.72 34.38 12.81
C GLY A 269 -9.65 33.29 12.96
N LYS A 270 -9.90 32.24 13.74
CA LYS A 270 -9.05 31.04 13.80
C LYS A 270 -9.60 29.98 12.86
N SER A 271 -8.71 29.43 12.04
CA SER A 271 -9.04 28.31 11.18
C SER A 271 -9.05 27.01 12.00
N VAL A 272 -10.20 26.35 12.07
CA VAL A 272 -10.38 25.09 12.78
C VAL A 272 -10.73 24.03 11.74
N GLU A 273 -9.91 22.99 11.65
CA GLU A 273 -10.19 21.81 10.85
C GLU A 273 -11.12 20.88 11.62
N SER A 274 -12.25 20.51 11.01
CA SER A 274 -13.20 19.54 11.53
C SER A 274 -13.38 18.43 10.50
N THR A 275 -13.41 17.19 10.94
CA THR A 275 -13.67 16.05 10.05
C THR A 275 -15.17 15.75 10.08
N VAL A 276 -15.82 15.82 8.91
CA VAL A 276 -17.22 15.46 8.74
C VAL A 276 -17.29 14.24 7.83
N TRP A 277 -18.08 13.23 8.18
CA TRP A 277 -18.30 12.07 7.32
C TRP A 277 -19.46 12.36 6.37
N GLY A 278 -19.21 12.20 5.07
CA GLY A 278 -20.18 12.49 4.02
C GLY A 278 -20.12 11.47 2.89
N GLU A 279 -21.22 11.35 2.15
CA GLU A 279 -21.29 10.54 0.94
C GLU A 279 -20.44 11.19 -0.17
N PHE A 280 -19.74 10.37 -0.95
CA PHE A 280 -19.05 10.86 -2.15
C PHE A 280 -20.07 11.15 -3.25
N GLU A 281 -20.14 12.40 -3.72
CA GLU A 281 -21.01 12.80 -4.84
C GLU A 281 -20.53 12.21 -6.16
N GLU A 282 -19.21 12.03 -6.31
CA GLU A 282 -18.59 11.49 -7.51
C GLU A 282 -17.77 10.24 -7.15
N LEU A 283 -18.22 9.09 -7.64
CA LEU A 283 -17.46 7.85 -7.58
C LEU A 283 -16.66 7.69 -8.88
N PRO A 284 -15.40 7.23 -8.81
CA PRO A 284 -14.65 6.88 -10.02
C PRO A 284 -15.43 5.80 -10.80
N ASN A 285 -15.34 5.78 -12.12
CA ASN A 285 -16.00 4.73 -12.91
C ASN A 285 -15.15 3.45 -12.89
N GLY A 286 -15.80 2.29 -12.73
CA GLY A 286 -15.13 1.00 -12.85
C GLY A 286 -14.62 0.45 -11.52
N CYS A 287 -13.30 0.36 -11.35
CA CYS A 287 -12.66 -0.30 -10.21
C CYS A 287 -11.64 0.60 -9.54
N ALA A 288 -11.78 0.82 -8.23
CA ALA A 288 -10.81 1.50 -7.40
C ALA A 288 -10.13 0.49 -6.46
N GLU A 289 -8.80 0.40 -6.52
CA GLU A 289 -8.02 -0.43 -5.59
C GLU A 289 -7.55 0.41 -4.40
N ILE A 290 -7.91 -0.03 -3.19
CA ILE A 290 -7.52 0.61 -1.93
C ILE A 290 -6.48 -0.28 -1.26
N LEU A 291 -5.27 0.27 -1.11
CA LEU A 291 -4.15 -0.31 -0.36
C LEU A 291 -3.71 -1.72 -0.81
N GLY A 292 -4.05 -2.14 -2.02
CA GLY A 292 -3.69 -3.46 -2.55
C GLY A 292 -4.49 -4.64 -1.96
N SER A 293 -5.41 -4.36 -1.03
CA SER A 293 -6.17 -5.39 -0.29
C SER A 293 -7.67 -5.34 -0.54
N VAL A 294 -8.19 -4.21 -1.01
CA VAL A 294 -9.62 -4.05 -1.34
C VAL A 294 -9.76 -3.50 -2.74
N ARG A 295 -10.66 -4.09 -3.54
CA ARG A 295 -11.15 -3.47 -4.77
C ARG A 295 -12.61 -3.12 -4.60
N ILE A 296 -12.94 -1.86 -4.83
CA ILE A 296 -14.31 -1.36 -4.85
C ILE A 296 -14.70 -1.20 -6.31
N TYR A 297 -15.83 -1.79 -6.68
CA TYR A 297 -16.42 -1.64 -8.01
C TYR A 297 -17.60 -0.70 -7.95
N THR A 298 -17.59 0.30 -8.81
CA THR A 298 -18.53 1.41 -8.79
C THR A 298 -19.19 1.56 -10.16
N ASN A 299 -20.48 1.87 -10.14
CA ASN A 299 -21.22 2.26 -11.33
C ASN A 299 -21.46 3.76 -11.26
N GLN A 300 -20.69 4.52 -12.04
CA GLN A 300 -20.74 5.99 -12.03
C GLN A 300 -22.12 6.52 -12.49
N GLU A 301 -22.77 5.87 -13.45
CA GLU A 301 -24.09 6.30 -13.96
C GLU A 301 -25.16 6.27 -12.87
N LYS A 302 -25.00 5.35 -11.90
CA LYS A 302 -25.91 5.19 -10.78
C LYS A 302 -25.41 5.84 -9.49
N GLY A 303 -24.13 6.20 -9.41
CA GLY A 303 -23.49 6.69 -8.18
C GLY A 303 -23.46 5.65 -7.05
N ILE A 304 -23.31 4.36 -7.38
CA ILE A 304 -23.37 3.27 -6.39
C ILE A 304 -22.13 2.38 -6.40
N VAL A 305 -21.82 1.80 -5.24
CA VAL A 305 -20.93 0.65 -5.12
C VAL A 305 -21.71 -0.62 -5.51
N VAL A 306 -21.17 -1.37 -6.47
CA VAL A 306 -21.78 -2.59 -7.01
C VAL A 306 -21.23 -3.83 -6.33
N ALA A 307 -19.93 -3.81 -6.03
CA ALA A 307 -19.25 -4.94 -5.43
C ALA A 307 -18.00 -4.49 -4.66
N GLU A 308 -17.65 -5.24 -3.61
CA GLU A 308 -16.34 -5.17 -2.97
C GLU A 308 -15.64 -6.52 -3.05
N ASP A 309 -14.36 -6.50 -3.39
CA ASP A 309 -13.52 -7.68 -3.54
C ASP A 309 -12.36 -7.59 -2.55
N LEU A 310 -12.39 -8.50 -1.58
CA LEU A 310 -11.37 -8.59 -0.53
C LEU A 310 -10.27 -9.54 -1.00
N ILE A 311 -9.07 -8.98 -1.16
CA ILE A 311 -7.89 -9.66 -1.67
C ILE A 311 -6.92 -9.87 -0.51
N GLN A 312 -6.48 -11.12 -0.32
CA GLN A 312 -5.41 -11.43 0.62
C GLN A 312 -4.06 -11.45 -0.10
N SER A 313 -3.13 -10.64 0.41
CA SER A 313 -1.73 -10.66 -0.03
C SER A 313 -0.87 -11.58 0.83
N ASP A 314 -0.11 -12.47 0.19
CA ASP A 314 1.02 -13.14 0.84
C ASP A 314 2.34 -12.35 0.64
N LEU A 315 2.35 -11.34 -0.26
CA LEU A 315 3.52 -10.51 -0.61
C LEU A 315 3.10 -9.09 -1.05
N LYS A 316 3.92 -8.08 -0.73
CA LYS A 316 3.78 -6.69 -1.22
C LYS A 316 4.13 -6.61 -2.71
N SER A 317 3.14 -6.71 -3.59
CA SER A 317 3.32 -6.45 -5.03
C SER A 317 2.44 -5.28 -5.46
N LYS A 318 2.97 -4.45 -6.38
CA LYS A 318 2.29 -3.30 -6.98
C LYS A 318 1.72 -3.73 -8.34
N ILE A 319 0.49 -3.35 -8.66
CA ILE A 319 -0.14 -3.60 -9.96
C ILE A 319 -0.45 -2.28 -10.66
N GLU A 320 -0.34 -2.29 -11.98
CA GLU A 320 -0.97 -1.33 -12.87
C GLU A 320 -2.26 -1.96 -13.44
N ILE A 321 -3.42 -1.42 -13.07
CA ILE A 321 -4.70 -1.81 -13.70
C ILE A 321 -4.76 -1.05 -15.03
N LYS A 322 -4.83 -1.79 -16.16
CA LYS A 322 -4.71 -1.20 -17.51
C LYS A 322 -6.03 -0.99 -18.25
N GLU A 323 -7.18 -1.34 -17.67
CA GLU A 323 -8.48 -1.18 -18.35
C GLU A 323 -9.62 -0.80 -17.38
N ASP A 324 -10.47 0.12 -17.83
CA ASP A 324 -11.73 0.50 -17.16
C ASP A 324 -12.73 -0.66 -17.24
N VAL A 325 -12.75 -1.51 -16.21
CA VAL A 325 -13.73 -2.61 -16.14
C VAL A 325 -15.11 -2.04 -15.82
N LYS A 326 -15.99 -1.98 -16.82
CA LYS A 326 -17.40 -1.62 -16.64
C LYS A 326 -18.21 -2.84 -16.18
N ILE A 327 -18.80 -2.76 -14.99
CA ILE A 327 -19.75 -3.75 -14.50
C ILE A 327 -21.16 -3.25 -14.82
N GLY A 328 -21.79 -3.88 -15.80
CA GLY A 328 -23.09 -3.46 -16.34
C GLY A 328 -24.28 -4.25 -15.80
N SER A 329 -24.04 -5.41 -15.17
CA SER A 329 -25.11 -6.29 -14.70
C SER A 329 -25.60 -5.94 -13.29
N GLU A 330 -26.90 -6.19 -13.05
CA GLU A 330 -27.53 -6.12 -11.72
C GLU A 330 -27.67 -7.50 -11.07
N LYS A 331 -27.39 -8.59 -11.81
CA LYS A 331 -27.55 -9.94 -11.26
C LYS A 331 -26.28 -10.38 -10.56
N PRO A 332 -26.35 -10.87 -9.31
CA PRO A 332 -25.17 -11.29 -8.55
C PRO A 332 -24.27 -12.28 -9.30
N ASP A 333 -24.86 -13.29 -9.96
CA ASP A 333 -24.09 -14.30 -10.69
C ASP A 333 -23.29 -13.72 -11.87
N GLU A 334 -23.85 -12.72 -12.56
CA GLU A 334 -23.21 -12.06 -13.69
C GLU A 334 -22.07 -11.15 -13.19
N ILE A 335 -22.31 -10.40 -12.10
CA ILE A 335 -21.28 -9.59 -11.43
C ILE A 335 -20.12 -10.46 -10.93
N LEU A 336 -20.40 -11.61 -10.32
CA LEU A 336 -19.36 -12.56 -9.88
C LEU A 336 -18.52 -13.08 -11.05
N VAL A 337 -19.15 -13.34 -12.20
CA VAL A 337 -18.43 -13.72 -13.42
C VAL A 337 -17.55 -12.57 -13.90
N GLU A 338 -18.02 -11.34 -13.89
CA GLU A 338 -17.23 -10.15 -14.25
C GLU A 338 -16.04 -9.95 -13.31
N VAL A 339 -16.27 -9.96 -11.99
CA VAL A 339 -15.23 -9.87 -10.96
C VAL A 339 -14.20 -11.01 -11.10
N SER A 340 -14.62 -12.22 -11.49
CA SER A 340 -13.73 -13.36 -11.72
C SER A 340 -12.80 -13.23 -12.92
N LYS A 341 -13.15 -12.40 -13.92
CA LYS A 341 -12.30 -12.14 -15.10
C LYS A 341 -11.14 -11.20 -14.79
N ILE A 342 -11.28 -10.39 -13.74
CA ILE A 342 -10.28 -9.40 -13.36
C ILE A 342 -9.08 -10.12 -12.76
N PRO A 343 -7.87 -9.98 -13.35
CA PRO A 343 -6.70 -10.69 -12.87
C PRO A 343 -6.35 -10.25 -11.44
N LEU A 344 -5.99 -11.24 -10.62
CA LEU A 344 -5.45 -10.98 -9.29
C LEU A 344 -3.95 -10.66 -9.38
N PRO A 345 -3.44 -9.81 -8.48
CA PRO A 345 -2.00 -9.63 -8.29
C PRO A 345 -1.27 -10.96 -8.11
N LYS A 346 -0.01 -11.02 -8.57
CA LYS A 346 0.81 -12.21 -8.42
C LYS A 346 1.00 -12.53 -6.94
N GLY A 347 0.66 -13.77 -6.55
CA GLY A 347 0.77 -14.23 -5.16
C GLY A 347 -0.37 -13.79 -4.25
N MET A 348 -1.48 -13.28 -4.81
CA MET A 348 -2.67 -12.97 -4.03
C MET A 348 -3.83 -13.91 -4.36
N LYS A 349 -4.72 -14.08 -3.38
CA LYS A 349 -5.93 -14.89 -3.52
C LYS A 349 -7.15 -14.08 -3.11
N ARG A 350 -8.23 -14.26 -3.85
CA ARG A 350 -9.52 -13.67 -3.51
C ARG A 350 -10.13 -14.42 -2.33
N LEU A 351 -10.50 -13.69 -1.28
CA LEU A 351 -11.10 -14.27 -0.08
C LEU A 351 -12.62 -14.26 -0.16
N ASN A 352 -13.18 -13.08 -0.35
CA ASN A 352 -14.60 -12.84 -0.28
C ASN A 352 -15.00 -11.74 -1.26
N VAL A 353 -16.23 -11.81 -1.75
CA VAL A 353 -16.85 -10.74 -2.54
C VAL A 353 -18.11 -10.32 -1.82
N VAL A 354 -18.24 -9.05 -1.51
CA VAL A 354 -19.47 -8.46 -0.97
C VAL A 354 -20.23 -7.84 -2.13
N LEU A 355 -21.49 -8.21 -2.31
CA LEU A 355 -22.39 -7.65 -3.33
C LEU A 355 -23.59 -7.01 -2.62
N GLY A 356 -23.56 -5.68 -2.48
CA GLY A 356 -24.51 -4.96 -1.65
C GLY A 356 -24.44 -5.45 -0.20
N SER A 357 -25.49 -6.14 0.25
CA SER A 357 -25.56 -6.67 1.63
C SER A 357 -25.21 -8.15 1.73
N LEU A 358 -24.79 -8.80 0.65
CA LEU A 358 -24.57 -10.24 0.58
C LEU A 358 -23.08 -10.57 0.52
N LEU A 359 -22.62 -11.50 1.36
CA LEU A 359 -21.24 -11.98 1.35
C LEU A 359 -21.14 -13.29 0.56
N TYR A 360 -20.24 -13.33 -0.41
CA TYR A 360 -19.89 -14.51 -1.20
C TYR A 360 -18.48 -14.99 -0.84
N GLY A 361 -18.29 -16.31 -0.87
CA GLY A 361 -17.00 -16.95 -0.64
C GLY A 361 -16.73 -18.06 -1.65
N PRO A 362 -15.44 -18.38 -1.90
CA PRO A 362 -15.07 -19.47 -2.78
C PRO A 362 -15.38 -20.81 -2.10
N VAL A 363 -16.03 -21.71 -2.84
CA VAL A 363 -16.31 -23.09 -2.48
C VAL A 363 -15.69 -24.00 -3.52
N THR A 364 -14.81 -24.90 -3.08
CA THR A 364 -14.21 -25.92 -3.97
C THR A 364 -15.21 -27.05 -4.16
N GLN A 365 -15.75 -27.19 -5.36
CA GLN A 365 -16.60 -28.31 -5.74
C GLN A 365 -15.74 -29.38 -6.44
N GLN A 366 -15.56 -30.53 -5.79
CA GLN A 366 -14.96 -31.71 -6.43
C GLN A 366 -16.03 -32.45 -7.26
N LYS A 367 -15.81 -32.56 -8.58
CA LYS A 367 -16.63 -33.40 -9.46
C LYS A 367 -15.78 -34.50 -10.07
N SER A 368 -16.24 -35.75 -9.97
CA SER A 368 -15.61 -36.88 -10.64
C SER A 368 -16.11 -36.98 -12.09
N VAL A 369 -15.21 -36.74 -13.05
CA VAL A 369 -15.51 -36.88 -14.49
C VAL A 369 -14.58 -37.96 -15.03
N LEU A 370 -15.16 -39.06 -15.52
CA LEU A 370 -14.41 -40.23 -16.04
C LEU A 370 -13.42 -40.83 -15.02
N GLY A 371 -13.77 -40.82 -13.73
CA GLY A 371 -12.92 -41.35 -12.67
C GLY A 371 -11.75 -40.44 -12.28
N LYS A 372 -11.62 -39.26 -12.90
CA LYS A 372 -10.69 -38.20 -12.45
C LYS A 372 -11.47 -37.18 -11.63
N SER A 373 -10.97 -36.89 -10.43
CA SER A 373 -11.50 -35.79 -9.62
C SER A 373 -11.02 -34.47 -10.23
N VAL A 374 -11.96 -33.61 -10.61
CA VAL A 374 -11.70 -32.25 -11.09
C VAL A 374 -12.24 -31.31 -10.04
N GLU A 375 -11.37 -30.45 -9.51
CA GLU A 375 -11.75 -29.36 -8.62
C GLU A 375 -12.19 -28.16 -9.45
N LYS A 376 -13.42 -27.70 -9.22
CA LYS A 376 -13.94 -26.47 -9.78
C LYS A 376 -14.22 -25.50 -8.64
N LEU A 377 -13.63 -24.31 -8.71
CA LEU A 377 -13.93 -23.23 -7.80
C LEU A 377 -15.25 -22.59 -8.21
N ALA A 378 -16.21 -22.55 -7.29
CA ALA A 378 -17.48 -21.86 -7.44
C ALA A 378 -17.62 -20.79 -6.36
N TRP A 379 -18.38 -19.74 -6.63
CA TRP A 379 -18.71 -18.73 -5.63
C TRP A 379 -20.11 -19.02 -5.10
N GLU A 380 -20.24 -19.18 -3.78
CA GLU A 380 -21.54 -19.38 -3.11
C GLU A 380 -21.77 -18.29 -2.07
N GLN A 381 -23.04 -17.92 -1.88
CA GLN A 381 -23.42 -17.01 -0.82
C GLN A 381 -23.19 -17.67 0.55
N ILE A 382 -22.53 -16.95 1.46
CA ILE A 382 -22.34 -17.38 2.83
C ILE A 382 -23.60 -17.02 3.61
N SER A 383 -24.43 -18.03 3.92
CA SER A 383 -25.69 -17.85 4.64
C SER A 383 -25.53 -17.79 6.17
N ASP A 384 -24.43 -18.35 6.69
CA ASP A 384 -24.17 -18.45 8.13
C ASP A 384 -23.05 -17.48 8.49
N LEU A 385 -23.44 -16.23 8.77
CA LEU A 385 -22.50 -15.17 9.15
C LEU A 385 -22.52 -14.98 10.67
N PRO A 386 -21.35 -14.86 11.33
CA PRO A 386 -21.30 -14.58 12.75
C PRO A 386 -21.83 -13.17 13.02
N GLY A 387 -22.62 -13.01 14.08
CA GLY A 387 -23.16 -11.70 14.47
C GLY A 387 -22.06 -10.80 15.03
N GLY A 388 -22.17 -9.49 14.79
CA GLY A 388 -21.22 -8.51 15.31
C GLY A 388 -20.28 -7.97 14.24
N CYS A 389 -18.99 -7.91 14.54
CA CYS A 389 -17.98 -7.45 13.59
C CYS A 389 -16.92 -8.53 13.34
N VAL A 390 -16.52 -8.70 12.08
CA VAL A 390 -15.45 -9.59 11.66
C VAL A 390 -14.30 -8.71 11.17
N GLU A 391 -13.20 -8.71 11.90
CA GLU A 391 -11.98 -8.01 11.49
C GLU A 391 -11.13 -8.92 10.61
N LEU A 392 -10.72 -8.39 9.46
CA LEU A 392 -9.90 -9.06 8.47
C LEU A 392 -8.57 -8.32 8.37
N GLN A 393 -7.54 -8.94 8.95
CA GLN A 393 -6.14 -8.51 8.85
C GLN A 393 -5.86 -7.10 9.38
N GLY A 394 -6.73 -6.54 10.24
CA GLY A 394 -6.57 -5.19 10.78
C GLY A 394 -6.77 -4.04 9.78
N ILE A 395 -7.10 -4.36 8.53
CA ILE A 395 -7.31 -3.38 7.44
C ILE A 395 -8.79 -3.21 7.14
N ILE A 396 -9.58 -4.27 7.30
CA ILE A 396 -11.01 -4.26 6.94
C ILE A 396 -11.80 -4.82 8.11
N ARG A 397 -12.92 -4.19 8.44
CA ARG A 397 -13.88 -4.70 9.43
C ARG A 397 -15.27 -4.76 8.81
N ILE A 398 -15.85 -5.95 8.81
CA ILE A 398 -17.18 -6.21 8.26
C ILE A 398 -18.18 -6.27 9.40
N PHE A 399 -19.20 -5.41 9.36
CA PHE A 399 -20.31 -5.41 10.33
C PHE A 399 -21.46 -6.24 9.79
N VAL A 400 -21.91 -7.23 10.56
CA VAL A 400 -22.89 -8.23 10.14
C VAL A 400 -24.11 -8.21 11.04
N ASP A 401 -25.29 -8.22 10.42
CA ASP A 401 -26.55 -8.58 11.06
C ASP A 401 -26.77 -10.09 10.94
N ALA A 402 -26.46 -10.87 11.99
CA ALA A 402 -26.64 -12.32 11.94
C ALA A 402 -28.11 -12.73 11.85
N GLU A 403 -29.03 -11.97 12.42
CA GLU A 403 -30.46 -12.29 12.37
C GLU A 403 -31.00 -12.20 10.95
N LYS A 404 -30.52 -11.20 10.20
CA LYS A 404 -30.91 -10.97 8.80
C LYS A 404 -29.99 -11.68 7.79
N GLY A 405 -28.82 -12.16 8.22
CA GLY A 405 -27.81 -12.77 7.35
C GLY A 405 -27.23 -11.78 6.32
N ILE A 406 -27.08 -10.51 6.71
CA ILE A 406 -26.61 -9.44 5.80
C ILE A 406 -25.40 -8.69 6.36
N VAL A 407 -24.58 -8.16 5.46
CA VAL A 407 -23.54 -7.17 5.75
C VAL A 407 -24.21 -5.80 5.89
N LYS A 408 -24.05 -5.16 7.07
CA LYS A 408 -24.54 -3.81 7.34
C LYS A 408 -23.59 -2.75 6.80
N ALA A 409 -22.29 -2.96 7.03
CA ALA A 409 -21.26 -2.02 6.64
C ALA A 409 -19.90 -2.71 6.47
N VAL A 410 -19.05 -2.11 5.65
CA VAL A 410 -17.63 -2.44 5.51
C VAL A 410 -16.81 -1.22 5.88
N ASP A 411 -15.99 -1.34 6.92
CA ASP A 411 -15.11 -0.29 7.44
C ASP A 411 -13.68 -0.56 6.98
N ILE A 412 -13.04 0.44 6.35
CA ILE A 412 -11.74 0.30 5.70
C ILE A 412 -10.73 1.23 6.38
N PHE A 413 -9.61 0.66 6.81
CA PHE A 413 -8.55 1.34 7.54
C PHE A 413 -7.27 1.49 6.70
N GLU A 414 -6.55 2.60 6.91
CA GLU A 414 -5.16 2.82 6.51
C GLU A 414 -4.24 2.52 7.68
N GLY A 415 -3.27 1.63 7.54
CA GLY A 415 -2.30 1.34 8.61
C GLY A 415 -1.16 0.46 8.16
N ASN A 416 -0.02 0.56 8.84
CA ASN A 416 1.11 -0.35 8.62
C ASN A 416 0.77 -1.72 9.23
N VAL A 417 0.44 -2.69 8.38
CA VAL A 417 0.13 -4.08 8.76
C VAL A 417 1.26 -4.72 9.58
N SER A 418 2.50 -4.23 9.44
CA SER A 418 3.66 -4.73 10.20
C SER A 418 3.55 -4.55 11.72
N ASP A 419 2.71 -3.62 12.18
CA ASP A 419 2.61 -3.27 13.60
C ASP A 419 1.40 -3.95 14.28
N ILE A 420 0.56 -4.64 13.49
CA ILE A 420 -0.64 -5.33 13.97
C ILE A 420 -0.24 -6.78 14.29
N GLY A 421 0.06 -7.04 15.56
CA GLY A 421 0.49 -8.35 16.04
C GLY A 421 -0.47 -9.47 15.62
N THR A 422 0.04 -10.43 14.85
CA THR A 422 -0.67 -11.67 14.49
C THR A 422 -0.93 -12.50 15.75
N SER A 423 -2.14 -12.43 16.30
CA SER A 423 -2.66 -13.39 17.27
C SER A 423 -3.68 -14.30 16.59
N GLY A 424 -3.26 -15.50 16.21
CA GLY A 424 -4.16 -16.51 15.66
C GLY A 424 -3.45 -17.83 15.37
N GLU A 425 -3.62 -18.81 16.26
CA GLU A 425 -3.21 -20.21 16.07
C GLU A 425 -4.00 -20.87 14.93
N GLN A 426 -3.31 -21.57 14.03
CA GLN A 426 -3.91 -22.45 13.03
C GLN A 426 -3.95 -23.89 13.55
N GLY A 427 -5.16 -24.44 13.68
CA GLY A 427 -5.40 -25.86 13.93
C GLY A 427 -5.58 -26.64 12.62
N ASP A 428 -4.96 -27.82 12.56
CA ASP A 428 -5.01 -28.79 11.46
C ASP A 428 -6.44 -29.31 11.17
N GLU A 429 -6.77 -29.52 9.89
CA GLU A 429 -8.04 -30.10 9.48
C GLU A 429 -7.93 -31.15 8.37
N SER A 430 -8.61 -32.29 8.59
CA SER A 430 -8.76 -33.42 7.66
C SER A 430 -10.04 -33.33 6.81
N THR A 431 -10.00 -34.00 5.66
CA THR A 431 -10.86 -33.89 4.48
C THR A 431 -12.31 -34.38 4.65
N THR A 432 -13.27 -33.48 4.41
CA THR A 432 -14.61 -33.70 3.81
C THR A 432 -15.11 -32.34 3.29
N THR A 433 -16.07 -32.30 2.36
CA THR A 433 -16.61 -31.08 1.72
C THR A 433 -17.08 -30.06 2.77
N LYS A 434 -16.19 -29.18 3.22
CA LYS A 434 -16.49 -28.18 4.26
C LYS A 434 -16.80 -26.85 3.59
N ARG A 435 -18.05 -26.39 3.76
CA ARG A 435 -18.36 -24.97 3.62
C ARG A 435 -17.49 -24.19 4.60
N ARG A 436 -16.73 -23.22 4.10
CA ARG A 436 -15.85 -22.39 4.90
C ARG A 436 -16.71 -21.58 5.88
N LYS A 437 -16.55 -21.82 7.18
CA LYS A 437 -17.11 -20.97 8.24
C LYS A 437 -16.12 -19.83 8.52
N LEU A 438 -16.63 -18.62 8.71
CA LEU A 438 -15.80 -17.50 9.18
C LEU A 438 -15.31 -17.79 10.60
N PRO A 439 -14.10 -17.33 10.99
CA PRO A 439 -13.62 -17.49 12.36
C PRO A 439 -14.63 -16.87 13.33
N GLY A 440 -14.99 -17.63 14.37
CA GLY A 440 -15.91 -17.15 15.41
C GLY A 440 -15.23 -16.08 16.26
N ILE A 441 -15.99 -15.05 16.63
CA ILE A 441 -15.53 -14.01 17.57
C ILE A 441 -15.25 -14.69 18.92
N PRO A 442 -14.07 -14.50 19.54
CA PRO A 442 -13.85 -14.95 20.92
C PRO A 442 -14.85 -14.21 21.82
N LYS A 443 -15.72 -14.97 22.49
CA LYS A 443 -16.63 -14.40 23.48
C LYS A 443 -15.75 -13.84 24.61
N GLY A 444 -15.77 -12.52 24.79
CA GLY A 444 -15.18 -11.93 25.99
C GLY A 444 -15.93 -12.45 27.21
N ASP A 445 -15.21 -13.05 28.15
CA ASP A 445 -15.74 -13.36 29.47
C ASP A 445 -16.06 -12.04 30.16
N ASN A 446 -17.36 -11.79 30.40
CA ASN A 446 -17.86 -10.65 31.18
C ASN A 446 -17.66 -10.88 32.67
#